data_AF-A0A7K1S810-F1
#
_entry.id   AF-A0A7K1S810-F1
#
_cell.length_a   1.000
_cell.length_b   1.000
_cell.length_c   1.000
_cell.angle_alpha   90.00
_cell.angle_beta   90.00
_cell.angle_gamma   90.00
#
_symmetry.space_group_name_H-M   'P 1'
#
loop_
_entity.id
_entity.type
_entity.pdbx_description
1 polymer ?
#
loop_
_entity_poly.entity_id
_entity_poly.type
_entity_poly.pdbx_seq_one_letter_code
_entity_poly.pdbx_strand_id
1 'polypeptide(L)'
;MLATYLLWKGTDAIHTTHFPEGHLLRDADIAKIAIEENRIIVTKDSDFPDSFFLKGPPPRIVYLRLGNIRNRELTAFLETRWSILDDLLTQDLGMLVIGREQFISY
;
A
#
# COMPACT_ATOMS: atom_id res chain seq x y z
N MET A 1 1.71 11.93 -5.44
CA MET A 1 2.79 11.33 -6.27
C MET A 1 2.64 9.83 -6.41
N LEU A 2 2.60 9.01 -5.34
CA LEU A 2 2.40 7.55 -5.48
C LEU A 2 0.99 7.18 -5.98
N ALA A 3 -0.07 7.71 -5.35
CA ALA A 3 -1.44 7.48 -5.83
C ALA A 3 -1.63 7.92 -7.28
N THR A 4 -1.04 9.07 -7.66
CA THR A 4 -1.01 9.54 -9.05
C THR A 4 -0.31 8.55 -9.98
N TYR A 5 0.86 8.03 -9.60
CA TYR A 5 1.56 7.01 -10.39
C TYR A 5 0.69 5.77 -10.60
N LEU A 6 0.04 5.28 -9.54
CA LEU A 6 -0.86 4.12 -9.60
C LEU A 6 -2.06 4.38 -10.53
N LEU A 7 -2.67 5.57 -10.48
CA LEU A 7 -3.71 5.98 -11.44
C LEU A 7 -3.21 5.93 -12.89
N TRP A 8 -1.98 6.39 -13.16
CA TRP A 8 -1.38 6.34 -14.50
C TRP A 8 -1.12 4.91 -14.99
N LYS A 9 -0.96 3.94 -14.09
CA LYS A 9 -0.85 2.52 -14.43
C LYS A 9 -2.21 1.85 -14.64
N GLY A 10 -3.31 2.59 -14.51
CA GLY A 10 -4.69 2.10 -14.72
C GLY A 10 -5.35 1.52 -13.47
N THR A 11 -4.75 1.72 -12.29
CA THR A 11 -5.34 1.24 -11.02
C THR A 11 -6.21 2.32 -10.37
N ASP A 12 -7.27 1.93 -9.65
CA ASP A 12 -8.03 2.86 -8.81
C ASP A 12 -7.27 3.15 -7.50
N ALA A 13 -6.63 4.32 -7.43
CA ALA A 13 -5.80 4.71 -6.30
C ALA A 13 -6.17 6.11 -5.79
N ILE A 14 -6.43 6.19 -4.49
CA ILE A 14 -6.76 7.43 -3.77
C ILE A 14 -5.76 7.65 -2.63
N HIS A 15 -5.31 8.89 -2.45
CA HIS A 15 -4.47 9.26 -1.31
C HIS A 15 -5.36 9.68 -0.14
N THR A 16 -5.00 9.32 1.09
CA THR A 16 -5.79 9.57 2.32
C THR A 16 -6.25 11.02 2.48
N THR A 17 -5.46 11.98 2.00
CA THR A 17 -5.79 13.42 1.97
C THR A 17 -7.06 13.80 1.21
N HIS A 18 -7.59 12.90 0.36
CA HIS A 18 -8.83 13.14 -0.39
C HIS A 18 -10.08 12.73 0.39
N PHE A 19 -9.93 12.04 1.52
CA PHE A 19 -11.04 11.73 2.41
C PHE A 19 -11.28 12.90 3.39
N PRO A 20 -12.50 13.02 3.94
CA PRO A 20 -12.76 13.91 5.08
C PRO A 20 -11.72 13.66 6.18
N GLU A 21 -11.25 14.73 6.83
CA GLU A 21 -10.17 14.71 7.84
C GLU A 21 -8.73 14.54 7.30
N GLY A 22 -8.55 14.04 6.06
CA GLY A 22 -7.28 14.07 5.33
C GLY A 22 -6.07 13.52 6.10
N HIS A 23 -5.19 14.40 6.58
CA HIS A 23 -4.02 14.02 7.39
C HIS A 23 -4.35 13.60 8.84
N LEU A 24 -5.58 13.85 9.29
CA LEU A 24 -6.06 13.53 10.65
C LEU A 24 -6.77 12.17 10.73
N LEU A 25 -6.94 11.49 9.59
CA LEU A 25 -7.46 10.13 9.54
C LEU A 25 -6.60 9.20 10.40
N ARG A 26 -7.23 8.53 11.36
CA ARG A 26 -6.57 7.53 12.21
C ARG A 26 -6.44 6.23 11.45
N ASP A 27 -5.45 5.42 11.82
CA ASP A 27 -5.20 4.12 11.16
C ASP A 27 -6.40 3.19 11.21
N ALA A 28 -7.19 3.23 12.29
CA ALA A 28 -8.43 2.47 12.40
C ALA A 28 -9.49 2.89 11.37
N ASP A 29 -9.58 4.19 11.08
CA ASP A 29 -10.52 4.73 10.10
C ASP A 29 -10.04 4.40 8.66
N ILE A 30 -8.72 4.48 8.41
CA ILE A 30 -8.11 4.03 7.15
C ILE A 30 -8.36 2.54 6.92
N ALA A 31 -8.17 1.71 7.95
CA ALA A 31 -8.45 0.28 7.91
C ALA A 31 -9.93 -0.01 7.61
N LYS A 32 -10.84 0.71 8.26
CA LYS A 32 -12.27 0.59 8.02
C LYS A 32 -12.63 0.91 6.57
N ILE A 33 -12.15 2.04 6.03
CA ILE A 33 -12.35 2.44 4.63
C ILE A 33 -11.82 1.35 3.70
N ALA A 34 -10.62 0.81 3.97
CA ALA A 34 -10.02 -0.22 3.12
C ALA A 34 -10.85 -1.52 3.11
N ILE A 35 -11.45 -1.89 4.25
CA ILE A 35 -12.32 -3.06 4.33
C ILE A 35 -13.64 -2.81 3.59
N GLU A 36 -14.30 -1.68 3.87
CA GLU A 36 -15.63 -1.35 3.31
C GLU A 36 -15.58 -1.14 1.80
N GLU A 37 -14.51 -0.54 1.28
CA GLU A 37 -14.34 -0.25 -0.16
C GLU A 37 -13.47 -1.31 -0.88
N ASN A 38 -13.11 -2.42 -0.21
CA ASN A 38 -12.24 -3.47 -0.74
C ASN A 38 -10.90 -2.96 -1.32
N ARG A 39 -10.28 -1.99 -0.64
CA ARG A 39 -9.00 -1.39 -1.04
C ARG A 39 -7.80 -2.06 -0.37
N ILE A 40 -6.63 -1.84 -0.98
CA ILE A 40 -5.34 -2.24 -0.42
C ILE A 40 -4.69 -0.99 0.18
N ILE A 41 -4.25 -1.09 1.44
CA ILE A 41 -3.53 0.01 2.12
C ILE A 41 -2.07 -0.02 1.69
N VAL A 42 -1.60 1.01 1.01
CA VAL A 42 -0.17 1.17 0.68
C VAL A 42 0.48 2.12 1.68
N THR A 43 1.40 1.62 2.50
CA THR A 43 1.97 2.39 3.62
C THR A 43 3.46 2.16 3.83
N LYS A 44 4.12 3.14 4.48
CA LYS A 44 5.48 3.04 5.03
C LYS A 44 5.48 2.94 6.55
N ASP A 45 4.32 3.13 7.18
CA ASP A 45 4.15 3.09 8.62
C ASP A 45 4.13 1.64 9.10
N SER A 46 4.85 1.35 10.19
CA SER A 46 4.89 0.02 10.80
C SER A 46 3.62 -0.33 11.57
N ASP A 47 2.80 0.65 11.93
CA ASP A 47 1.62 0.39 12.77
C ASP A 47 0.58 -0.49 12.03
N PHE A 48 0.51 -0.42 10.69
CA PHE A 48 -0.34 -1.29 9.87
C PHE A 48 0.14 -2.75 9.82
N PRO A 49 1.38 -3.07 9.39
CA PRO A 49 1.87 -4.45 9.43
C PRO A 49 1.90 -5.02 10.85
N ASP A 50 2.18 -4.20 11.87
CA ASP A 50 2.12 -4.65 13.27
C ASP A 50 0.68 -5.02 13.66
N SER A 51 -0.31 -4.20 13.31
CA SER A 51 -1.73 -4.55 13.48
C SER A 51 -2.12 -5.81 12.70
N PHE A 52 -1.59 -6.01 11.49
CA PHE A 52 -1.82 -7.21 10.70
C PHE A 52 -1.28 -8.46 11.39
N PHE A 53 -0.05 -8.43 11.91
CA PHE A 53 0.51 -9.58 12.63
C PHE A 53 -0.23 -9.87 13.94
N LEU A 54 -0.78 -8.84 14.59
CA LEU A 54 -1.52 -9.00 15.84
C LEU A 54 -2.96 -9.51 15.65
N LYS A 55 -3.64 -9.06 14.58
CA LYS A 55 -5.08 -9.31 14.40
C LYS A 55 -5.42 -10.22 13.21
N GLY A 56 -4.46 -10.43 12.30
CA GLY A 56 -4.69 -11.06 11.00
C GLY A 56 -5.38 -10.13 10.00
N PRO A 57 -5.52 -10.57 8.73
CA PRO A 57 -6.37 -9.89 7.76
C PRO A 57 -7.86 -10.01 8.12
N PRO A 58 -8.71 -9.07 7.67
CA PRO A 58 -8.43 -7.87 6.85
C PRO A 58 -8.00 -6.63 7.67
N PRO A 59 -7.46 -5.54 7.07
CA PRO A 59 -7.35 -5.20 5.65
C PRO A 59 -6.13 -5.78 4.92
N ARG A 60 -6.15 -5.73 3.58
CA ARG A 60 -5.00 -6.03 2.73
C ARG A 60 -3.98 -4.89 2.77
N ILE A 61 -2.70 -5.21 2.90
CA ILE A 61 -1.63 -4.22 3.10
C ILE A 61 -0.48 -4.40 2.12
N VAL A 62 0.00 -3.30 1.54
CA VAL A 62 1.29 -3.22 0.86
C VAL A 62 2.21 -2.35 1.70
N TYR A 63 3.21 -2.98 2.31
CA TYR A 63 4.17 -2.31 3.19
C TYR A 63 5.49 -2.02 2.48
N LEU A 64 5.81 -0.73 2.35
CA LEU A 64 6.99 -0.23 1.62
C LEU A 64 8.21 -0.12 2.55
N ARG A 65 9.07 -1.14 2.58
CA ARG A 65 10.34 -1.17 3.33
C ARG A 65 11.53 -0.71 2.48
N LEU A 66 11.45 0.50 1.94
CA LEU A 66 12.48 1.08 1.05
C LEU A 66 13.37 2.15 1.73
N GLY A 67 13.12 2.43 3.01
CA GLY A 67 13.76 3.50 3.76
C GLY A 67 13.35 4.89 3.26
N ASN A 68 14.18 5.90 3.54
CA ASN A 68 13.97 7.23 3.00
C ASN A 68 14.31 7.24 1.50
N ILE A 69 13.27 7.14 0.67
CA ILE A 69 13.36 7.13 -0.80
C ILE A 69 12.60 8.32 -1.36
N ARG A 70 13.22 9.04 -2.29
CA ARG A 70 12.56 10.16 -2.99
C ARG A 70 11.44 9.64 -3.87
N ASN A 71 10.38 10.41 -4.05
CA ASN A 71 9.22 9.99 -4.85
C ASN A 71 9.57 9.60 -6.30
N ARG A 72 10.55 10.29 -6.92
CA ARG A 72 11.05 9.93 -8.27
C ARG A 72 11.75 8.57 -8.28
N GLU A 73 12.55 8.27 -7.27
CA GLU A 73 13.23 6.98 -7.15
C GLU A 73 12.24 5.86 -6.82
N LEU A 74 11.24 6.14 -5.98
CA LEU A 74 10.17 5.20 -5.68
C LEU A 74 9.40 4.81 -6.93
N THR A 75 8.96 5.79 -7.72
CA THR A 75 8.22 5.52 -8.97
C THR A 75 9.08 4.78 -9.98
N ALA A 76 10.35 5.14 -10.15
CA ALA A 76 11.27 4.38 -11.01
C ALA A 76 11.48 2.94 -10.51
N PHE A 77 11.62 2.74 -9.20
CA PHE A 77 11.75 1.43 -8.57
C PHE A 77 10.52 0.55 -8.86
N LEU A 78 9.32 1.09 -8.66
CA LEU A 78 8.07 0.38 -8.92
C LEU A 78 7.89 0.11 -10.42
N GLU A 79 8.24 1.07 -11.29
CA GLU A 79 8.07 0.93 -12.73
C GLU A 79 8.86 -0.26 -13.29
N THR A 80 10.12 -0.41 -12.88
CA THR A 80 10.95 -1.54 -13.31
C THR A 80 10.43 -2.91 -12.84
N ARG A 81 9.49 -2.93 -11.88
CA ARG A 81 8.92 -4.15 -11.27
C ARG A 81 7.41 -4.24 -11.44
N TRP A 82 6.81 -3.37 -12.25
CA TRP A 82 5.36 -3.20 -12.29
C TRP A 82 4.63 -4.49 -12.66
N SER A 83 5.11 -5.23 -13.65
CA SER A 83 4.48 -6.49 -14.08
C SER A 83 4.31 -7.49 -12.92
N ILE A 84 5.33 -7.63 -12.07
CA ILE A 84 5.28 -8.51 -10.90
C ILE A 84 4.35 -7.93 -9.82
N LEU A 85 4.38 -6.61 -9.63
CA LEU A 85 3.52 -5.95 -8.65
C LEU A 85 2.04 -6.06 -9.04
N ASP A 86 1.70 -5.87 -10.30
CA ASP A 86 0.34 -5.97 -10.81
C ASP A 86 -0.22 -7.38 -10.59
N ASP A 87 0.56 -8.42 -10.91
CA ASP A 87 0.19 -9.81 -10.62
C ASP A 87 -0.05 -10.02 -9.10
N LEU A 88 0.89 -9.62 -8.25
CA LEU A 88 0.76 -9.77 -6.80
C LEU A 88 -0.42 -8.99 -6.21
N LEU A 89 -0.75 -7.82 -6.76
CA LEU A 89 -1.88 -7.00 -6.30
C LEU A 89 -3.24 -7.60 -6.69
N THR A 90 -3.30 -8.43 -7.72
CA THR A 90 -4.51 -9.14 -8.15
C THR A 90 -4.74 -10.46 -7.42
N GLN A 91 -3.71 -11.00 -6.77
CA GLN A 91 -3.83 -12.17 -5.91
C GLN A 91 -4.52 -11.84 -4.59
N ASP A 92 -5.14 -12.86 -3.98
CA ASP A 92 -5.78 -12.75 -2.65
C ASP A 92 -4.72 -12.86 -1.55
N LEU A 93 -3.86 -11.85 -1.46
CA LEU A 93 -2.80 -11.74 -0.46
C LEU A 93 -3.25 -10.89 0.72
N GLY A 94 -2.95 -11.32 1.94
CA GLY A 94 -3.20 -10.54 3.14
C GLY A 94 -2.23 -9.36 3.23
N MET A 95 -0.93 -9.61 3.08
CA MET A 95 0.06 -8.54 3.08
C MET A 95 1.20 -8.79 2.09
N LEU A 96 1.62 -7.73 1.40
CA LEU A 96 2.80 -7.69 0.55
C LEU A 96 3.84 -6.72 1.11
N VAL A 97 5.03 -7.20 1.43
CA VAL A 97 6.17 -6.37 1.86
C VAL A 97 7.11 -6.15 0.69
N ILE A 98 7.29 -4.88 0.32
CA ILE A 98 8.17 -4.44 -0.76
C ILE A 98 9.49 -3.96 -0.16
N GLY A 99 10.51 -4.81 -0.19
CA GLY A 99 11.89 -4.47 0.17
C GLY A 99 12.73 -4.07 -1.04
N ARG A 100 13.98 -3.65 -0.82
CA ARG A 100 14.89 -3.26 -1.91
C ARG A 100 15.29 -4.42 -2.82
N GLU A 101 15.45 -5.60 -2.25
CA GLU A 101 15.97 -6.78 -2.94
C GLU A 101 14.90 -7.86 -3.18
N GLN A 102 13.83 -7.85 -2.39
CA GLN A 102 12.83 -8.91 -2.36
C GLN A 102 11.43 -8.40 -2.06
N PHE A 103 10.45 -9.14 -2.57
CA PHE A 103 9.03 -9.00 -2.22
C PHE A 103 8.62 -10.23 -1.41
N ILE A 104 7.93 -10.02 -0.29
CA ILE A 104 7.50 -11.08 0.62
C ILE A 104 5.98 -10.97 0.78
N SER A 105 5.25 -12.05 0.53
CA SER A 105 3.80 -12.12 0.77
C SER A 105 3.45 -12.95 2.01
N TYR A 106 2.35 -12.58 2.66
CA TYR A 106 1.75 -13.24 3.82
C TYR A 106 0.25 -13.47 3.60
#